data_AF-F3CF95-F1
#
_entry.id   AF-F3CF95-F1
#
_cell.length_a   1.000
_cell.length_b   1.000
_cell.length_c   1.000
_cell.angle_alpha   90.00
_cell.angle_beta   90.00
_cell.angle_gamma   90.00
#
_symmetry.space_group_name_H-M   'P 1'
#
loop_
_entity.id
_entity.type
_entity.pdbx_description
1 polymer ?
#
loop_
_entity_poly.entity_id
_entity_poly.type
_entity_poly.pdbx_seq_one_letter_code
_entity_poly.pdbx_strand_id
1 'polypeptide(L)'
;MQTTLSEHARTLPRAEEAEHILRSCVHCGFCNATCPTYQLLGDELDGPRGRIYLIKQVLEGQQVTEKTRLHLDRCLSCRNCETT
;
A
#
# COMPACT_ATOMS: atom_id res chain seq x y z
N MET A 1 1.21 7.99 8.37
CA MET A 1 -0.28 8.05 8.36
C MET A 1 -0.89 7.39 9.60
N GLN A 2 -2.08 7.84 10.06
CA GLN A 2 -2.79 7.19 11.18
C GLN A 2 -3.19 5.76 10.79
N THR A 3 -2.79 4.77 11.59
CA THR A 3 -3.02 3.35 11.31
C THR A 3 -3.58 2.66 12.56
N THR A 4 -4.61 1.84 12.41
CA THR A 4 -5.24 1.11 13.53
C THR A 4 -5.55 -0.32 13.11
N LEU A 5 -4.60 -1.22 13.36
CA LEU A 5 -4.74 -2.64 13.01
C LEU A 5 -5.98 -3.27 13.65
N SER A 6 -6.68 -4.10 12.87
CA SER A 6 -7.76 -4.95 13.36
C SER A 6 -7.27 -5.94 14.42
N GLU A 7 -8.19 -6.44 15.25
CA GLU A 7 -7.86 -7.45 16.28
C GLU A 7 -7.16 -8.66 15.67
N HIS A 8 -7.65 -9.14 14.54
CA HIS A 8 -7.02 -10.23 13.80
C HIS A 8 -5.60 -9.87 13.33
N ALA A 9 -5.43 -8.71 12.67
CA ALA A 9 -4.12 -8.31 12.15
C ALA A 9 -3.05 -8.16 13.24
N ARG A 10 -3.43 -7.74 14.46
CA ARG A 10 -2.53 -7.66 15.62
C ARG A 10 -1.93 -9.01 16.04
N THR A 11 -2.59 -10.12 15.71
CA THR A 11 -2.10 -11.47 16.03
C THR A 11 -1.08 -12.01 15.02
N LEU A 12 -0.87 -11.32 13.89
CA LEU A 12 0.07 -11.77 12.86
C LEU A 12 1.52 -11.61 13.32
N PRO A 13 2.44 -12.51 12.93
CA PRO A 13 3.83 -12.48 13.39
C PRO A 13 4.60 -11.18 13.10
N ARG A 14 4.18 -10.40 12.10
CA ARG A 14 4.84 -9.16 11.66
C ARG A 14 3.93 -7.93 11.80
N ALA A 15 2.95 -7.96 12.69
CA ALA A 15 1.97 -6.89 12.86
C ALA A 15 2.63 -5.54 13.23
N GLU A 16 3.53 -5.55 14.22
CA GLU A 16 4.24 -4.35 14.68
C GLU A 16 5.10 -3.72 13.57
N GLU A 17 5.87 -4.56 12.86
CA GLU A 17 6.68 -4.12 11.73
C GLU A 17 5.81 -3.52 10.62
N ALA A 18 4.70 -4.18 10.27
CA ALA A 18 3.78 -3.68 9.27
C ALA A 18 3.19 -2.32 9.68
N GLU A 19 2.76 -2.16 10.94
CA GLU A 19 2.26 -0.89 11.44
C GLU A 19 3.32 0.22 11.37
N HIS A 20 4.57 -0.07 11.75
CA HIS A 20 5.67 0.88 11.66
C HIS A 20 5.94 1.32 10.21
N ILE A 21 6.02 0.36 9.29
CA ILE A 21 6.20 0.63 7.85
C ILE A 21 5.05 1.47 7.31
N LEU A 22 3.80 1.12 7.61
CA LEU A 22 2.62 1.89 7.17
C LEU A 22 2.68 3.33 7.69
N ARG A 23 3.06 3.53 8.96
CA ARG A 23 3.15 4.86 9.57
C ARG A 23 4.23 5.74 8.95
N SER A 24 5.28 5.15 8.35
CA SER A 24 6.37 5.88 7.67
C SER A 24 5.91 6.69 6.44
N CYS A 25 4.78 6.34 5.83
CA CYS A 25 4.25 7.10 4.70
C CYS A 25 3.79 8.51 5.14
N VAL A 26 4.40 9.54 4.54
CA VAL A 26 4.10 10.97 4.75
C VAL A 26 3.29 11.61 3.62
N HIS A 27 2.77 10.80 2.68
CA HIS A 27 1.97 11.25 1.53
C HIS A 27 2.69 12.19 0.54
N CYS A 28 4.04 12.21 0.49
CA CYS A 28 4.81 13.06 -0.42
C CYS A 28 4.62 12.76 -1.91
N GLY A 29 4.37 11.49 -2.27
CA GLY A 29 4.13 11.08 -3.66
C GLY A 29 5.37 10.83 -4.52
N PHE A 30 6.59 10.92 -3.98
CA PHE A 30 7.80 10.65 -4.78
C PHE A 30 7.85 9.22 -5.34
N CYS A 31 7.30 8.25 -4.61
CA CYS A 31 7.19 6.87 -5.11
C CYS A 31 6.30 6.74 -6.37
N ASN A 32 5.34 7.64 -6.60
CA ASN A 32 4.53 7.63 -7.82
C ASN A 32 5.33 8.11 -9.04
N ALA A 33 6.35 8.96 -8.85
CA ALA A 33 7.21 9.44 -9.93
C ALA A 33 8.06 8.30 -10.53
N THR A 34 8.38 7.27 -9.74
CA THR A 34 9.24 6.14 -10.15
C THR A 34 8.46 4.85 -10.49
N CYS A 35 7.14 4.83 -10.24
CA CYS A 35 6.30 3.66 -10.50
C CYS A 35 5.82 3.60 -11.97
N PRO A 36 6.20 2.56 -12.75
CA PRO A 36 5.82 2.47 -14.16
C PRO A 36 4.31 2.33 -14.38
N THR A 37 3.60 1.58 -13.52
CA THR A 37 2.14 1.42 -13.65
C THR A 37 1.41 2.75 -13.47
N TYR A 38 1.81 3.55 -12.48
CA TYR A 38 1.23 4.88 -12.26
C TYR A 38 1.58 5.84 -13.39
N GLN A 39 2.82 5.85 -13.85
CA GLN A 39 3.24 6.71 -14.97
C GLN A 39 2.45 6.42 -16.26
N LEU A 40 2.10 5.15 -16.48
CA LEU A 40 1.32 4.74 -17.66
C LEU A 40 -0.18 5.03 -17.51
N LEU A 41 -0.78 4.67 -16.37
CA LEU A 41 -2.24 4.69 -16.19
C LEU A 41 -2.77 5.98 -15.55
N GLY A 42 -1.93 6.70 -14.81
CA GLY A 42 -2.32 7.90 -14.05
C GLY A 42 -3.28 7.63 -12.88
N ASP A 43 -3.57 6.36 -12.58
CA ASP A 43 -4.46 5.97 -11.49
C ASP A 43 -3.68 5.89 -10.18
N GLU A 44 -4.08 6.71 -9.20
CA GLU A 44 -3.45 6.78 -7.88
C GLU A 44 -3.46 5.42 -7.15
N LEU A 45 -4.51 4.62 -7.32
CA LEU A 45 -4.60 3.30 -6.69
C LEU A 45 -3.62 2.29 -7.30
N ASP A 46 -3.19 2.51 -8.55
CA ASP A 46 -2.13 1.74 -9.20
C ASP A 46 -0.71 2.23 -8.84
N GLY A 47 -0.59 3.36 -8.13
CA GLY A 47 0.67 3.86 -7.58
C GLY A 47 1.10 3.14 -6.29
N PRO A 48 2.39 3.20 -5.91
CA PRO A 48 2.87 2.53 -4.70
C PRO A 48 2.21 3.08 -3.44
N ARG A 49 1.97 4.41 -3.38
CA ARG A 49 1.25 5.03 -2.28
C ARG A 49 -0.19 4.54 -2.18
N GLY A 50 -0.91 4.50 -3.29
CA GLY A 50 -2.28 3.97 -3.34
C GLY A 50 -2.35 2.50 -2.89
N ARG A 51 -1.40 1.67 -3.31
CA ARG A 51 -1.30 0.27 -2.87
C ARG A 51 -1.00 0.15 -1.37
N ILE A 52 -0.10 0.97 -0.82
CA ILE A 52 0.13 1.04 0.63
C ILE A 52 -1.17 1.37 1.37
N TYR A 53 -1.99 2.28 0.83
CA TYR A 53 -3.29 2.62 1.41
C TYR A 53 -4.29 1.45 1.35
N LEU A 54 -4.36 0.73 0.23
CA LEU A 54 -5.19 -0.48 0.11
C LEU A 54 -4.75 -1.56 1.10
N ILE A 55 -3.45 -1.82 1.22
CA ILE A 55 -2.90 -2.79 2.18
C ILE A 55 -3.21 -2.38 3.62
N LYS A 56 -3.07 -1.10 3.95
CA LYS A 56 -3.50 -0.56 5.26
C LYS A 56 -4.95 -0.89 5.52
N GLN A 57 -5.86 -0.54 4.60
CA GLN A 57 -7.29 -0.79 4.78
C GLN A 57 -7.60 -2.27 5.07
N VAL A 58 -6.95 -3.19 4.34
CA VAL A 58 -7.08 -4.63 4.60
C VAL A 58 -6.61 -5.00 6.02
N LEU A 59 -5.47 -4.48 6.46
CA LEU A 59 -4.94 -4.73 7.80
C LEU A 59 -5.79 -4.10 8.92
N GLU A 60 -6.49 -3.00 8.62
CA GLU A 60 -7.48 -2.37 9.51
C GLU A 60 -8.84 -3.09 9.50
N GLY A 61 -8.98 -4.17 8.73
CA GLY A 61 -10.18 -5.02 8.70
C GLY A 61 -11.21 -4.64 7.64
N GLN A 62 -10.87 -3.77 6.68
CA GLN A 62 -11.74 -3.50 5.53
C GLN A 62 -11.82 -4.73 4.62
N GLN A 63 -12.99 -4.94 4.03
CA GLN A 63 -13.23 -6.06 3.13
C GLN A 63 -12.37 -5.92 1.86
N VAL A 64 -11.69 -7.00 1.48
CA VAL A 64 -11.01 -7.10 0.18
C VAL A 64 -12.05 -7.19 -0.92
N THR A 65 -11.97 -6.26 -1.88
CA THR A 65 -12.87 -6.22 -3.04
C THR A 65 -12.14 -6.57 -4.33
N GLU A 66 -12.87 -6.76 -5.43
CA GLU A 66 -12.27 -6.90 -6.75
C GLU A 66 -11.42 -5.69 -7.14
N LYS A 67 -11.81 -4.47 -6.74
CA LYS A 67 -11.00 -3.26 -6.94
C LYS A 67 -9.69 -3.33 -6.18
N THR A 68 -9.73 -3.76 -4.91
CA THR A 68 -8.52 -3.99 -4.10
C THR A 68 -7.58 -4.94 -4.81
N ARG A 69 -8.10 -6.08 -5.27
CA ARG A 69 -7.32 -7.09 -6.01
C ARG A 69 -6.74 -6.52 -7.31
N LEU A 70 -7.55 -5.87 -8.13
CA LEU A 70 -7.13 -5.31 -9.42
C LEU A 70 -5.90 -4.41 -9.29
N HIS A 71 -5.94 -3.45 -8.34
CA HIS A 71 -4.87 -2.48 -8.17
C HIS A 71 -3.59 -3.10 -7.59
N LEU A 72 -3.72 -4.10 -6.71
CA LEU A 72 -2.59 -4.84 -6.16
C LEU A 72 -1.94 -5.75 -7.21
N ASP A 73 -2.74 -6.45 -8.03
CA ASP A 73 -2.26 -7.37 -9.06
C ASP A 73 -1.57 -6.65 -10.24
N ARG A 74 -1.86 -5.37 -10.46
CA ARG A 74 -1.15 -4.52 -11.43
C ARG A 74 0.27 -4.14 -10.98
N CYS A 75 0.70 -4.57 -9.79
CA CYS A 75 2.06 -4.34 -9.31
C CYS A 75 3.06 -5.23 -10.05
N LEU A 76 4.03 -4.61 -10.72
CA LEU A 76 5.09 -5.34 -11.44
C LEU A 76 6.19 -5.89 -10.52
N SER A 77 6.12 -5.64 -9.21
CA SER A 77 7.16 -6.02 -8.24
C SER A 77 8.57 -5.53 -8.61
N CYS A 78 8.67 -4.41 -9.34
CA CYS A 78 9.92 -3.86 -9.85
C CYS A 78 10.78 -3.15 -8.79
N ARG A 79 10.21 -2.82 -7.63
CA ARG A 79 10.88 -2.18 -6.48
C ARG A 79 11.44 -0.78 -6.70
N ASN A 80 11.18 -0.13 -7.84
CA ASN A 80 11.59 1.27 -8.10
C ASN A 80 11.13 2.26 -7.01
N CYS A 81 9.99 2.00 -6.38
CA CYS A 81 9.45 2.82 -5.31
C CYS A 81 10.21 2.73 -3.97
N GLU A 82 11.12 1.76 -3.82
CA GLU A 82 11.90 1.57 -2.59
C GLU A 82 13.22 2.36 -2.60
N THR A 83 13.69 2.81 -3.76
CA THR A 83 14.96 3.56 -3.91
C THR A 83 14.75 5.07 -3.95
N THR A 84 13.57 5.54 -3.55
CA THR A 84 13.15 6.95 -3.62
C THR A 84 13.19 7.60 -2.25
#